data_AF-A0A075XEZ0-F1
#
_entry.id   AF-A0A075XEZ0-F1
#
_cell.length_a   1.000
_cell.length_b   1.000
_cell.length_c   1.000
_cell.angle_alpha   90.00
_cell.angle_beta   90.00
_cell.angle_gamma   90.00
#
_symmetry.space_group_name_H-M   'P 1'
#
loop_
_entity.id
_entity.type
_entity.pdbx_description
1 polymer ?
#
loop_
_entity_poly.entity_id
_entity_poly.type
_entity_poly.pdbx_seq_one_letter_code
_entity_poly.pdbx_strand_id
1 'polypeptide(L)'
;MMLIMFLLFFFILCFLSNSFLLIIVLDILMIYLSLIIYLNLYNFFFLFMIFLSVFSSVFGMILIILGSRVKSNFKSNFYKN
;
A
#
# COMPACT_ATOMS: atom_id res chain seq x y z
N MET A 1 -9.19 -9.03 19.00
CA MET A 1 -9.60 -9.50 17.65
C MET A 1 -9.06 -8.58 16.56
N MET A 2 -9.39 -7.28 16.59
CA MET A 2 -8.83 -6.26 15.68
C MET A 2 -7.30 -6.23 15.62
N LEU A 3 -6.63 -6.26 16.78
CA LEU A 3 -5.18 -6.26 16.88
C LEU A 3 -4.54 -7.55 16.31
N ILE A 4 -5.23 -8.69 16.45
CA ILE A 4 -4.78 -10.00 15.93
C ILE A 4 -4.91 -10.03 14.40
N MET A 5 -6.01 -9.50 13.86
CA MET A 5 -6.20 -9.35 12.40
C MET A 5 -5.13 -8.43 11.81
N PHE A 6 -4.81 -7.32 12.49
CA PHE A 6 -3.74 -6.42 12.07
C PHE A 6 -2.36 -7.09 12.06
N LEU A 7 -2.03 -7.85 13.10
CA LEU A 7 -0.76 -8.59 13.20
C LEU A 7 -0.62 -9.68 12.12
N LEU A 8 -1.67 -10.44 11.85
CA LEU A 8 -1.69 -11.45 10.77
C LEU A 8 -1.47 -10.81 9.40
N PHE A 9 -2.08 -9.65 9.17
CA PHE A 9 -1.95 -8.93 7.91
C PHE A 9 -0.54 -8.32 7.73
N PHE A 10 0.05 -7.80 8.82
CA PHE A 10 1.43 -7.33 8.82
C PHE A 10 2.42 -8.47 8.53
N PHE A 11 2.11 -9.68 9.01
CA PHE A 11 2.89 -10.86 8.70
C PHE A 11 2.87 -11.19 7.20
N ILE A 12 1.69 -11.14 6.56
CA ILE A 12 1.54 -11.37 5.11
C ILE A 12 2.34 -10.31 4.31
N LEU A 13 2.28 -9.05 4.71
CA LEU A 13 3.02 -7.95 4.07
C LEU A 13 4.54 -8.18 4.06
N CYS A 14 5.11 -8.75 5.13
CA CYS A 14 6.55 -9.01 5.22
C CYS A 14 7.07 -10.07 4.23
N PHE A 15 6.21 -10.93 3.68
CA PHE A 15 6.63 -11.99 2.74
C PHE A 15 6.41 -11.62 1.26
N LEU A 16 5.79 -10.47 0.99
CA LEU A 16 5.53 -10.01 -0.37
C LEU A 16 6.74 -9.26 -0.94
N SER A 17 7.51 -9.94 -1.80
CA SER A 17 8.65 -9.34 -2.50
C SER A 17 8.25 -8.40 -3.64
N ASN A 18 7.01 -8.51 -4.13
CA ASN A 18 6.49 -7.68 -5.21
C ASN A 18 5.80 -6.42 -4.66
N SER A 19 6.40 -5.25 -4.92
CA SER A 19 5.90 -3.95 -4.49
C SER A 19 4.50 -3.62 -5.01
N PHE A 20 4.14 -4.10 -6.21
CA PHE A 20 2.79 -3.90 -6.75
C PHE A 20 1.73 -4.66 -5.93
N LEU A 21 2.04 -5.90 -5.60
CA LEU A 21 1.16 -6.78 -4.84
C LEU A 21 1.04 -6.28 -3.39
N LEU A 22 2.13 -5.73 -2.85
CA LEU A 22 2.16 -5.07 -1.54
C LEU A 22 1.23 -3.84 -1.47
N ILE A 23 1.13 -3.03 -2.53
CA ILE A 23 0.19 -1.90 -2.58
C ILE A 23 -1.26 -2.37 -2.58
N ILE A 24 -1.60 -3.39 -3.38
CA ILE A 24 -2.97 -3.93 -3.42
C ILE A 24 -3.40 -4.41 -2.03
N VAL A 25 -2.49 -5.11 -1.35
CA VAL A 25 -2.74 -5.63 0.01
C VAL A 25 -2.92 -4.48 1.00
N LEU A 26 -2.13 -3.39 0.90
CA LEU A 26 -2.33 -2.18 1.70
C LEU A 26 -3.67 -1.49 1.44
N ASP A 27 -4.11 -1.41 0.18
CA ASP A 27 -5.41 -0.80 -0.17
C ASP A 27 -6.57 -1.59 0.43
N ILE A 28 -6.51 -2.94 0.40
CA ILE A 28 -7.51 -3.81 1.05
C ILE A 28 -7.56 -3.57 2.56
N LEU A 29 -6.40 -3.39 3.21
CA LEU A 29 -6.33 -3.07 4.64
C LEU A 29 -6.99 -1.72 4.96
N MET A 30 -6.74 -0.70 4.14
CA MET A 30 -7.31 0.64 4.32
C MET A 30 -8.83 0.63 4.15
N ILE A 31 -9.35 -0.14 3.21
CA ILE A 31 -10.80 -0.36 3.04
C ILE A 31 -11.39 -1.06 4.28
N TYR A 32 -10.70 -2.06 4.82
CA TYR A 32 -11.17 -2.73 6.03
C TYR A 32 -11.22 -1.78 7.23
N LEU A 33 -10.18 -0.96 7.44
CA LEU A 33 -10.14 0.06 8.48
C LEU A 33 -11.24 1.11 8.32
N SER A 34 -11.52 1.54 7.09
CA SER A 34 -12.57 2.52 6.83
C SER A 34 -13.96 1.97 7.14
N LEU A 35 -14.23 0.69 6.86
CA LEU A 35 -15.47 0.01 7.25
C LEU A 35 -15.67 -0.02 8.77
N ILE A 36 -14.60 -0.26 9.54
CA ILE A 36 -14.68 -0.27 11.01
C ILE A 36 -14.98 1.12 11.56
N ILE A 37 -14.37 2.17 10.98
CA ILE A 37 -14.62 3.55 11.37
C ILE A 37 -16.04 3.97 11.03
N TYR A 38 -16.53 3.56 9.87
CA TYR A 38 -17.92 3.76 9.47
C TYR A 38 -18.90 3.15 10.47
N LEU A 39 -18.63 1.91 10.92
CA LEU A 39 -19.45 1.25 11.94
C LEU A 39 -19.39 1.95 13.31
N ASN A 40 -18.30 2.65 13.61
CA ASN A 40 -18.16 3.44 14.85
C ASN A 40 -18.76 4.86 14.75
N LEU A 41 -19.49 5.20 13.68
CA LEU A 41 -20.22 6.47 13.47
C LEU A 41 -19.34 7.75 13.44
N TYR A 42 -18.01 7.62 13.30
CA TYR A 42 -17.10 8.77 13.19
C TYR A 42 -16.99 9.26 11.74
N ASN A 43 -18.05 9.91 11.24
CA ASN A 43 -18.17 10.32 9.83
C ASN A 43 -17.06 11.28 9.36
N PHE A 44 -16.61 12.22 10.20
CA PHE A 44 -15.51 13.12 9.86
C PHE A 44 -14.18 12.36 9.66
N PHE A 45 -13.91 11.39 10.53
CA PHE A 45 -12.71 10.57 10.46
C PHE A 45 -12.73 9.62 9.25
N PHE A 46 -13.92 9.12 8.88
CA PHE A 46 -14.10 8.32 7.68
C PHE A 46 -13.74 9.07 6.39
N LEU A 47 -14.19 10.32 6.25
CA LEU A 47 -13.86 11.18 5.10
C LEU A 47 -12.34 11.40 4.99
N PHE A 48 -11.68 11.64 6.12
CA PHE A 48 -10.21 11.80 6.17
C PHE A 48 -9.48 10.52 5.75
N MET A 49 -9.96 9.34 6.16
CA MET A 49 -9.39 8.06 5.77
C MET A 49 -9.53 7.76 4.28
N ILE A 50 -10.62 8.19 3.64
CA ILE A 50 -10.78 8.08 2.18
C ILE A 50 -9.74 8.96 1.46
N PHE A 51 -9.53 10.20 1.91
CA PHE A 51 -8.50 11.04 1.31
C PHE A 51 -7.12 10.41 1.44
N LEU A 52 -6.78 9.89 2.63
CA LEU A 52 -5.51 9.21 2.87
C LEU A 52 -5.31 7.99 1.97
N SER A 53 -6.34 7.18 1.72
CA SER A 53 -6.22 6.00 0.86
C SER A 53 -5.91 6.38 -0.59
N VAL A 54 -6.59 7.40 -1.11
CA VAL A 54 -6.32 7.91 -2.47
C VAL A 54 -4.89 8.45 -2.57
N PHE A 55 -4.43 9.26 -1.62
CA PHE A 55 -3.05 9.76 -1.65
C PHE A 55 -2.01 8.62 -1.54
N SER A 56 -2.24 7.65 -0.66
CA SER A 56 -1.36 6.49 -0.49
C SER A 56 -1.17 5.71 -1.80
N SER A 57 -2.26 5.40 -2.51
CA SER A 57 -2.20 4.68 -3.78
C SER A 57 -1.44 5.46 -4.88
N VAL A 58 -1.67 6.78 -4.96
CA VAL A 58 -0.93 7.66 -5.90
C VAL A 58 0.57 7.64 -5.60
N PHE A 59 0.96 7.82 -4.34
CA PHE A 59 2.38 7.76 -3.95
C PHE A 59 2.99 6.37 -4.20
N GLY A 60 2.27 5.30 -3.90
CA GLY A 60 2.72 3.94 -4.16
C GLY A 60 2.98 3.69 -5.65
N MET A 61 2.09 4.14 -6.54
CA MET A 61 2.28 4.04 -7.99
C MET A 61 3.51 4.83 -8.46
N ILE A 62 3.73 6.04 -7.95
CA ILE A 62 4.93 6.83 -8.24
C ILE A 62 6.20 6.06 -7.85
N LEU A 63 6.22 5.45 -6.66
CA LEU A 63 7.36 4.66 -6.18
C LEU A 63 7.62 3.43 -7.05
N ILE A 64 6.59 2.74 -7.55
CA ILE A 64 6.75 1.62 -8.50
C ILE A 64 7.37 2.10 -9.81
N ILE A 65 6.87 3.21 -10.35
CA ILE A 65 7.38 3.78 -11.61
C ILE A 65 8.85 4.19 -11.43
N LEU A 66 9.21 4.82 -10.32
CA LEU A 66 10.60 5.20 -10.04
C LEU A 66 11.48 3.95 -9.84
N GLY A 67 11.04 2.97 -9.04
CA GLY A 67 11.78 1.74 -8.80
C GLY A 67 12.03 0.91 -10.06
N SER A 68 11.03 0.83 -10.96
CA SER A 68 11.18 0.16 -12.26
C SER A 68 12.14 0.90 -13.21
N ARG A 69 12.15 2.23 -13.21
CA ARG A 69 13.10 3.04 -13.99
C ARG A 69 14.54 2.90 -13.48
N VAL A 70 14.75 2.91 -12.16
CA VAL A 70 16.10 2.72 -11.58
C VAL A 70 16.64 1.33 -11.93
N LYS A 71 15.83 0.27 -11.79
CA LYS A 71 16.24 -1.11 -12.06
C LYS A 71 16.51 -1.37 -13.55
N SER A 72 15.74 -0.75 -14.45
CA SER A 72 15.97 -0.83 -15.91
C SER A 72 17.20 -0.05 -16.35
N ASN A 73 17.42 1.17 -15.84
CA ASN A 73 18.61 1.98 -16.17
C ASN A 73 19.92 1.33 -15.69
N PHE A 74 19.92 0.66 -14.53
CA PHE A 74 21.09 -0.11 -14.08
C PHE A 74 21.41 -1.28 -15.03
N LYS A 75 20.38 -1.98 -15.51
CA LYS A 75 20.57 -3.11 -16.43
C LYS A 75 21.13 -2.63 -17.78
N SER A 76 20.62 -1.53 -18.34
CA SER A 76 21.14 -0.98 -19.60
C SER A 76 22.57 -0.44 -19.51
N ASN A 77 22.98 0.07 -18.35
CA ASN A 77 24.35 0.57 -18.15
C ASN A 77 25.37 -0.57 -17.99
N PHE A 78 24.97 -1.72 -17.43
CA PHE A 78 25.85 -2.89 -17.31
C PHE A 78 26.16 -3.57 -18.65
N TYR A 79 25.23 -3.54 -19.62
CA TYR A 79 25.42 -4.14 -20.94
C TYR A 79 26.09 -3.20 -21.96
N LYS A 80 26.41 -1.96 -21.58
CA LYS A 80 27.06 -0.97 -22.46
C LYS A 80 28.58 -0.89 -22.30
N ASN A 81 29.18 -1.71 -21.44
CA ASN A 81 30.64 -1.86 -21.33
C ASN A 81 31.06 -3.23 -21.84
#